data_AF-A0A4U1BUT6-F1
#
_entry.id   AF-A0A4U1BUT6-F1
#
_cell.length_a   1.000
_cell.length_b   1.000
_cell.length_c   1.000
_cell.angle_alpha   90.00
_cell.angle_beta   90.00
_cell.angle_gamma   90.00
#
_symmetry.space_group_name_H-M   'P 1'
#
loop_
_entity.id
_entity.type
_entity.pdbx_description
1 polymer ?
#
loop_
_entity_poly.entity_id
_entity_poly.type
_entity_poly.pdbx_seq_one_letter_code
_entity_poly.pdbx_strand_id
1 'polypeptide(L)'
;MSHNSSDQEIEFFLSFLYNAIKGDERYNSFVINLLEDAKSLASGKSVYELDKTSLNLKILIDRFAHDWLLKVDVSKPSREELKQLQEIISDNKNYAFA
;
A
#
# COMPACT_ATOMS: atom_id res chain seq x y z
N MET A 1 1.28 -26.05 5.53
CA MET A 1 0.32 -25.02 5.10
C MET A 1 0.51 -23.80 5.97
N SER A 2 1.46 -22.93 5.61
CA SER A 2 1.63 -21.62 6.23
C SER A 2 1.04 -20.64 5.22
N HIS A 3 -0.24 -20.29 5.38
CA HIS A 3 -0.75 -19.09 4.75
C HIS A 3 0.04 -17.94 5.39
N ASN A 4 0.88 -17.29 4.58
CA ASN A 4 1.84 -16.31 5.06
C ASN A 4 1.05 -15.12 5.61
N SER A 5 1.33 -14.65 6.84
CA SER A 5 0.58 -13.53 7.43
C SER A 5 0.63 -12.27 6.56
N SER A 6 1.71 -12.11 5.79
CA SER A 6 1.86 -11.07 4.78
C SER A 6 0.85 -11.16 3.63
N ASP A 7 0.43 -12.37 3.23
CA ASP A 7 -0.57 -12.54 2.16
C ASP A 7 -1.93 -12.02 2.61
N GLN A 8 -2.30 -12.32 3.85
CA GLN A 8 -3.56 -11.85 4.44
C GLN A 8 -3.56 -10.33 4.61
N GLU A 9 -2.43 -9.74 5.04
CA GLU A 9 -2.29 -8.28 5.15
C GLU A 9 -2.42 -7.59 3.78
N ILE A 10 -1.84 -8.16 2.73
CA ILE A 10 -1.96 -7.64 1.37
C ILE A 10 -3.37 -7.81 0.81
N GLU A 11 -4.02 -8.96 1.01
CA GLU A 11 -5.41 -9.17 0.59
C GLU A 11 -6.38 -8.21 1.29
N PHE A 12 -6.14 -7.97 2.58
CA PHE A 12 -6.88 -6.98 3.34
C PHE A 12 -6.66 -5.57 2.77
N PHE A 13 -5.41 -5.19 2.49
CA PHE A 13 -5.11 -3.91 1.87
C PHE A 13 -5.75 -3.74 0.49
N LEU A 14 -5.69 -4.75 -0.37
CA LEU A 14 -6.34 -4.74 -1.69
C LEU A 14 -7.85 -4.56 -1.56
N SER A 15 -8.47 -5.13 -0.53
CA SER A 15 -9.89 -4.94 -0.23
C SER A 15 -10.20 -3.49 0.18
N PHE A 16 -9.32 -2.86 0.96
CA PHE A 16 -9.46 -1.44 1.34
C PHE A 16 -9.28 -0.52 0.14
N LEU A 17 -8.26 -0.78 -0.68
CA LEU A 17 -7.97 -0.04 -1.90
C LEU A 17 -9.14 -0.12 -2.90
N TYR A 18 -9.77 -1.30 -3.04
CA TYR A 18 -10.96 -1.47 -3.87
C TYR A 18 -12.14 -0.60 -3.41
N ASN A 19 -12.38 -0.49 -2.10
CA ASN A 19 -13.44 0.37 -1.56
C ASN A 19 -13.11 1.87 -1.68
N ALA A 20 -11.84 2.24 -1.50
CA ALA A 20 -11.34 3.59 -1.78
C ALA A 20 -11.57 3.98 -3.25
N ILE A 21 -11.24 3.10 -4.21
CA ILE A 21 -11.47 3.29 -5.66
C ILE A 21 -12.97 3.46 -6.00
N LYS A 22 -13.86 2.89 -5.18
CA LYS A 22 -15.32 3.04 -5.32
C LYS A 22 -15.86 4.35 -4.71
N GLY A 23 -15.03 5.10 -3.99
CA GLY A 23 -15.41 6.38 -3.38
C GLY A 23 -15.96 6.26 -1.96
N ASP A 24 -15.74 5.16 -1.23
CA ASP A 24 -16.09 5.10 0.19
C ASP A 24 -15.03 5.84 1.03
N GLU A 25 -15.38 7.03 1.51
CA GLU A 25 -14.48 7.94 2.22
C GLU A 25 -13.84 7.32 3.46
N ARG A 26 -14.50 6.36 4.12
CA ARG A 26 -13.97 5.71 5.33
C ARG A 26 -12.71 4.90 5.02
N TYR A 27 -12.64 4.33 3.82
CA TYR A 27 -11.48 3.57 3.37
C TYR A 27 -10.39 4.49 2.82
N ASN A 28 -10.76 5.63 2.21
CA ASN A 28 -9.80 6.61 1.70
C ASN A 28 -8.84 7.09 2.79
N SER A 29 -9.35 7.51 3.96
CA SER A 29 -8.50 8.01 5.03
C SER A 29 -7.47 6.98 5.50
N PHE A 30 -7.88 5.71 5.61
CA PHE A 30 -6.96 4.63 5.97
C PHE A 30 -5.90 4.39 4.90
N VAL A 31 -6.32 4.32 3.63
CA VAL A 31 -5.41 4.11 2.50
C VAL A 31 -4.42 5.26 2.39
N ILE A 32 -4.87 6.51 2.47
CA ILE A 32 -4.01 7.70 2.39
C ILE A 32 -2.95 7.69 3.49
N ASN A 33 -3.35 7.53 4.76
CA ASN A 33 -2.40 7.50 5.88
C ASN A 33 -1.32 6.42 5.70
N LEU A 34 -1.73 5.25 5.22
CA LEU A 34 -0.81 4.15 4.95
C LEU A 34 0.17 4.47 3.80
N LEU A 35 -0.32 5.12 2.74
CA LEU A 35 0.50 5.53 1.60
C LEU A 35 1.45 6.67 1.94
N GLU A 36 1.07 7.59 2.82
CA GLU A 36 1.95 8.66 3.31
C GLU A 36 3.14 8.08 4.08
N ASP A 37 2.90 7.10 4.95
CA ASP A 37 3.97 6.42 5.67
C ASP A 37 4.84 5.57 4.73
N ALA A 38 4.23 4.84 3.79
CA ALA A 38 4.98 4.07 2.79
C ALA A 38 5.81 4.98 1.88
N LYS A 39 5.29 6.13 1.47
CA LYS A 39 6.04 7.14 0.71
C LYS A 39 7.18 7.72 1.53
N SER A 40 6.99 7.91 2.83
CA SER A 40 8.06 8.34 3.72
C SER A 40 9.21 7.33 3.74
N LEU A 41 8.92 6.01 3.76
CA LEU A 41 9.93 4.96 3.60
C LEU A 41 10.63 5.06 2.25
N ALA A 42 9.86 5.16 1.18
CA ALA A 42 10.41 5.26 -0.18
C ALA A 42 11.36 6.46 -0.31
N SER A 43 11.07 7.55 0.40
CA SER A 43 11.88 8.78 0.42
C SER A 43 13.09 8.71 1.36
N GLY A 44 13.34 7.57 2.01
CA GLY A 44 14.50 7.33 2.86
C GLY A 44 14.30 7.59 4.36
N LYS A 45 13.06 7.80 4.83
CA LYS A 45 12.76 7.87 6.27
C LYS A 45 12.99 6.51 6.92
N SER A 46 13.49 6.49 8.15
CA SER A 46 13.76 5.24 8.84
C SER A 46 12.46 4.57 9.30
N VAL A 47 12.43 3.23 9.18
CA VAL A 47 11.34 2.38 9.70
C VAL A 47 11.06 2.62 11.18
N TYR A 48 12.07 3.03 11.97
CA TYR A 48 11.91 3.30 13.41
C TYR A 48 11.18 4.61 13.70
N GLU A 49 11.04 5.50 12.73
CA GLU A 49 10.39 6.81 12.84
C GLU A 49 8.94 6.81 12.36
N LEU A 50 8.42 5.63 11.98
CA LEU A 50 7.04 5.45 11.56
C LEU A 50 6.14 5.03 12.70
N ASP A 51 4.85 5.30 12.51
CA ASP A 51 3.82 4.64 13.30
C ASP A 51 3.88 3.11 13.11
N LYS A 52 3.84 2.38 14.22
CA LYS A 52 4.01 0.91 14.22
C LYS A 52 2.77 0.16 13.77
N THR A 53 1.61 0.83 13.69
CA THR A 53 0.38 0.21 13.20
C THR A 53 0.55 -0.13 11.73
N SER A 54 0.25 -1.37 11.36
CA SER A 54 0.38 -1.86 9.98
C SER A 54 1.79 -1.68 9.39
N LEU A 55 2.85 -1.73 10.22
CA LEU A 55 4.22 -1.49 9.79
C LEU A 55 4.67 -2.46 8.68
N ASN A 56 4.36 -3.75 8.83
CA ASN A 56 4.67 -4.75 7.82
C ASN A 56 4.06 -4.39 6.46
N LEU A 57 2.80 -3.94 6.48
CA LEU A 57 2.10 -3.54 5.27
C LEU A 57 2.74 -2.30 4.62
N LYS A 58 3.18 -1.31 5.41
CA LYS A 58 3.93 -0.12 4.90
C LYS A 58 5.22 -0.56 4.18
N ILE A 59 5.97 -1.48 4.79
CA ILE A 59 7.20 -2.03 4.20
C ILE A 59 6.90 -2.81 2.92
N LEU A 60 5.83 -3.59 2.89
CA LEU A 60 5.44 -4.35 1.70
C LEU A 60 4.98 -3.43 0.55
N ILE A 61 4.21 -2.38 0.86
CA ILE A 61 3.79 -1.38 -0.13
C ILE A 61 5.01 -0.66 -0.69
N ASP A 62 5.94 -0.20 0.16
CA ASP A 62 7.21 0.37 -0.29
C ASP A 62 7.97 -0.61 -1.20
N ARG A 63 8.13 -1.88 -0.78
CA ARG A 63 8.81 -2.89 -1.60
C ARG A 63 8.16 -3.09 -2.98
N PHE A 64 6.84 -3.15 -3.05
CA PHE A 64 6.13 -3.46 -4.31
C PHE A 64 5.95 -2.23 -5.20
N ALA A 65 5.80 -1.04 -4.61
CA ALA A 65 5.40 0.17 -5.30
C ALA A 65 6.34 1.35 -5.06
N HIS A 66 7.61 1.11 -4.69
CA HIS A 66 8.63 2.13 -4.38
C HIS A 66 8.64 3.28 -5.40
N ASP A 67 8.85 2.95 -6.68
CA ASP A 67 8.94 3.94 -7.76
C ASP A 67 7.65 4.71 -7.98
N TRP A 68 6.50 4.09 -7.71
CA TRP A 68 5.19 4.73 -7.82
C TRP A 68 4.98 5.73 -6.69
N LEU A 69 5.34 5.37 -5.45
CA LEU A 69 5.24 6.23 -4.27
C LEU A 69 6.07 7.52 -4.42
N LEU A 70 7.23 7.44 -5.06
CA LEU A 70 8.09 8.59 -5.32
C LEU A 70 7.50 9.57 -6.35
N LYS A 71 6.59 9.11 -7.20
CA LYS A 71 6.04 9.91 -8.32
C LYS A 71 4.66 10.51 -8.03
N VAL A 72 3.85 9.82 -7.24
CA VAL A 72 2.44 10.20 -7.00
C VAL A 72 2.28 11.10 -5.78
N ASP A 73 1.34 12.04 -5.84
CA ASP A 73 0.85 12.76 -4.66
C ASP A 73 -0.13 11.89 -3.87
N VAL A 74 0.42 11.12 -2.92
CA VAL A 74 -0.33 10.17 -2.08
C VAL A 74 -1.29 10.83 -1.09
N SER A 75 -1.21 12.16 -0.90
CA SER A 75 -2.17 12.88 -0.04
C SER A 75 -3.55 13.01 -0.70
N LYS A 76 -3.59 12.99 -2.03
CA LYS A 76 -4.80 13.12 -2.86
C LYS A 76 -4.68 12.31 -4.16
N PRO A 77 -4.49 10.98 -4.09
CA PRO A 77 -4.35 10.17 -5.28
C PRO A 77 -5.66 10.16 -6.07
N SER A 78 -5.55 10.32 -7.38
CA SER A 78 -6.67 10.12 -8.31
C SER A 78 -7.12 8.65 -8.30
N ARG A 79 -8.33 8.41 -8.79
CA ARG A 79 -8.87 7.05 -8.92
C ARG A 79 -8.00 6.18 -9.82
N GLU A 80 -7.46 6.76 -10.89
CA GLU A 80 -6.56 6.11 -11.84
C GLU A 80 -5.25 5.71 -11.17
N GLU A 81 -4.66 6.58 -10.35
CA GLU A 81 -3.46 6.27 -9.56
C GLU A 81 -3.72 5.15 -8.54
N LEU A 82 -4.87 5.15 -7.86
CA LEU A 82 -5.23 4.06 -6.94
C LEU A 82 -5.41 2.72 -7.67
N LYS A 83 -5.95 2.72 -8.89
CA LYS A 83 -6.05 1.50 -9.72
C LYS A 83 -4.67 1.00 -10.15
N GLN A 84 -3.77 1.90 -10.57
CA GLN A 84 -2.39 1.54 -10.90
C GLN A 84 -1.68 0.89 -9.70
N LEU A 85 -1.84 1.46 -8.50
CA LEU A 85 -1.32 0.86 -7.28
C LEU A 85 -1.88 -0.54 -7.03
N GLN A 86 -3.19 -0.74 -7.25
CA GLN A 86 -3.84 -2.04 -7.10
C GLN A 86 -3.23 -3.09 -8.03
N GLU A 87 -2.99 -2.72 -9.29
CA GLU A 87 -2.35 -3.57 -10.29
C GLU A 87 -0.92 -3.92 -9.87
N ILE A 88 -0.10 -2.92 -9.52
CA ILE A 88 1.29 -3.11 -9.08
C ILE A 88 1.38 -4.12 -7.92
N ILE A 89 0.54 -3.96 -6.90
CA ILE A 89 0.58 -4.84 -5.72
C ILE A 89 0.08 -6.24 -6.06
N SER A 90 -0.94 -6.35 -6.91
CA SER A 90 -1.51 -7.64 -7.33
C SER A 90 -0.50 -8.44 -8.18
N ASP A 91 0.21 -7.77 -9.09
CA ASP A 91 1.25 -8.38 -9.91
C ASP A 91 2.44 -8.85 -9.05
N ASN A 92 2.94 -7.98 -8.16
CA ASN A 92 4.03 -8.33 -7.27
C ASN A 92 3.68 -9.47 -6.30
N LYS A 93 2.42 -9.54 -5.81
CA LYS A 93 1.96 -10.67 -5.01
C LYS A 93 2.06 -11.97 -5.80
N ASN A 94 1.63 -11.99 -7.06
CA ASN A 94 1.69 -13.19 -7.89
C ASN A 94 3.14 -13.63 -8.19
N TYR A 95 4.08 -12.68 -8.27
CA TYR A 95 5.50 -12.98 -8.51
C TYR A 95 6.29 -13.36 -7.25
N ALA A 96 5.99 -12.78 -6.10
CA ALA A 96 6.75 -12.99 -4.86
C ALA A 96 6.48 -14.36 -4.21
N PHE A 97 5.43 -15.06 -4.63
CA PHE A 97 4.97 -16.33 -4.05
C PHE A 97 4.76 -17.45 -5.07
N ALA A 98 5.22 -17.28 -6.32
CA ALA A 98 5.35 -18.32 -7.34
C ALA A 98 6.73 -18.98 -7.29
#